data_AF-A0ABD5CK82-F1
#
_entry.id   AF-A0ABD5CK82-F1
#
_cell.length_a   1.000
_cell.length_b   1.000
_cell.length_c   1.000
_cell.angle_alpha   90.00
_cell.angle_beta   90.00
_cell.angle_gamma   90.00
#
_symmetry.space_group_name_H-M   'P 1'
#
loop_
_entity.id
_entity.type
_entity.pdbx_description
1 polymer ?
#
loop_
_entity_poly.entity_id
_entity_poly.type
_entity_poly.pdbx_seq_one_letter_code
_entity_poly.pdbx_strand_id
1 'polypeptide(L)'
;MKSASRTLAGLDGVRQFADEIGAQAVDVRGAVDGAEVVILSIPLPAIQALPADLFGSVAADAIVVDTGNYYPDMRDPHIPEIDEGMPESAWVSRQIGRPVIKAFNNVLAYTLAELGQPEGRLAASPSPWRGMTGAPGKS
;
A
#
# COMPACT_ATOMS: atom_id res chain seq x y z
N MET A 1 -32.58 -4.28 -7.04
CA MET A 1 -31.28 -3.59 -7.09
C MET A 1 -30.19 -4.65 -6.89
N LYS A 2 -29.29 -4.83 -7.87
CA LYS A 2 -28.21 -5.84 -7.78
C LYS A 2 -27.11 -5.31 -6.87
N SER A 3 -26.88 -5.97 -5.74
CA SER A 3 -25.68 -5.82 -4.94
C SER A 3 -24.50 -6.34 -5.77
N ALA A 4 -23.68 -5.43 -6.29
CA ALA A 4 -22.41 -5.79 -6.92
C ALA A 4 -21.37 -5.89 -5.81
N SER A 5 -21.23 -7.10 -5.25
CA SER A 5 -20.01 -7.51 -4.57
C SER A 5 -18.89 -7.38 -5.60
N ARG A 6 -18.13 -6.29 -5.54
CA ARG A 6 -17.08 -5.99 -6.50
C ARG A 6 -15.88 -6.85 -6.13
N THR A 7 -15.91 -8.09 -6.59
CA THR A 7 -14.74 -8.97 -6.59
C THR A 7 -13.58 -8.21 -7.24
N LEU A 8 -12.37 -8.34 -6.70
CA LEU A 8 -11.14 -7.96 -7.41
C LEU A 8 -11.30 -8.46 -8.85
N ALA A 9 -11.09 -7.60 -9.85
CA ALA A 9 -11.58 -7.77 -11.23
C ALA A 9 -11.05 -9.00 -12.01
N GLY A 10 -10.42 -9.96 -11.31
CA GLY A 10 -9.83 -11.15 -11.88
C GLY A 10 -8.63 -10.81 -12.74
N LEU A 11 -7.95 -11.87 -13.21
CA LEU A 11 -6.85 -11.76 -14.17
C LEU A 11 -7.25 -10.97 -15.42
N ASP A 12 -8.46 -11.18 -15.93
CA ASP A 12 -8.93 -10.56 -17.17
C ASP A 12 -9.06 -9.03 -17.06
N GLY A 13 -9.34 -8.51 -15.85
CA GLY A 13 -9.45 -7.07 -15.61
C GLY A 13 -8.11 -6.32 -15.56
N VAL A 14 -6.98 -7.03 -15.43
CA VAL A 14 -5.65 -6.42 -15.30
C VAL A 14 -4.70 -6.77 -16.45
N ARG A 15 -4.98 -7.83 -17.23
CA ARG A 15 -4.12 -8.29 -18.33
C ARG A 15 -3.78 -7.21 -19.34
N GLN A 16 -4.79 -6.51 -19.87
CA GLN A 16 -4.56 -5.48 -20.88
C GLN A 16 -3.60 -4.40 -20.37
N PHE A 17 -3.85 -3.87 -19.17
CA PHE A 17 -3.00 -2.83 -18.59
C PHE A 17 -1.61 -3.36 -18.26
N ALA A 18 -1.49 -4.61 -17.79
CA ALA A 18 -0.21 -5.23 -17.53
C ALA A 18 0.64 -5.33 -18.81
N ASP A 19 0.03 -5.78 -19.92
CA ASP A 19 0.71 -5.86 -21.22
C ASP A 19 1.18 -4.47 -21.71
N GLU A 20 0.36 -3.43 -21.52
CA GLU A 20 0.68 -2.04 -21.88
C GLU A 20 1.92 -1.50 -21.15
N ILE A 21 2.13 -1.90 -19.89
CA ILE A 21 3.27 -1.45 -19.06
C ILE A 21 4.43 -2.45 -19.03
N GLY A 22 4.35 -3.56 -19.76
CA GLY A 22 5.36 -4.61 -19.75
C GLY A 22 5.42 -5.43 -18.46
N ALA A 23 4.31 -5.49 -17.71
CA ALA A 23 4.15 -6.31 -16.51
C ALA A 23 3.46 -7.64 -16.83
N GLN A 24 3.64 -8.62 -15.96
CA GLN A 24 2.94 -9.91 -16.06
C GLN A 24 1.70 -9.90 -15.15
N ALA A 25 0.51 -10.04 -15.75
CA ALA A 25 -0.72 -10.25 -14.98
C ALA A 25 -0.80 -11.68 -14.45
N VAL A 26 -0.86 -11.81 -13.12
CA VAL A 26 -1.02 -13.07 -12.39
C VAL A 26 -2.18 -12.97 -11.40
N ASP A 27 -2.65 -14.11 -10.90
CA ASP A 27 -3.60 -14.10 -9.79
C ASP A 27 -2.90 -13.73 -8.47
N VAL A 28 -3.68 -13.63 -7.39
CA VAL A 28 -3.13 -13.23 -6.08
C VAL A 28 -2.03 -14.18 -5.58
N ARG A 29 -2.10 -15.49 -5.88
CA ARG A 29 -1.09 -16.46 -5.44
C ARG A 29 0.18 -16.30 -6.26
N GLY A 30 0.04 -16.16 -7.58
CA GLY A 30 1.18 -15.86 -8.45
C GLY A 30 1.84 -14.53 -8.12
N ALA A 31 1.09 -13.54 -7.63
CA ALA A 31 1.62 -12.23 -7.26
C ALA A 31 2.53 -12.26 -6.02
N VAL A 32 2.39 -13.29 -5.16
CA VAL A 32 3.19 -13.43 -3.94
C VAL A 32 4.23 -14.55 -4.04
N ASP A 33 4.09 -15.45 -5.01
CA ASP A 33 5.02 -16.55 -5.22
C ASP A 33 6.41 -16.04 -5.63
N GLY A 34 7.43 -16.37 -4.83
CA GLY A 34 8.81 -15.91 -5.03
C GLY A 34 9.03 -14.39 -4.91
N ALA A 35 8.04 -13.62 -4.47
CA ALA A 35 8.15 -12.16 -4.38
C ALA A 35 9.03 -11.74 -3.19
N GLU A 36 10.07 -10.95 -3.47
CA GLU A 36 10.90 -10.28 -2.45
C GLU A 36 10.18 -9.05 -1.86
N VAL A 37 9.34 -8.40 -2.66
CA VAL A 37 8.54 -7.23 -2.27
C VAL A 37 7.12 -7.40 -2.79
N VAL A 38 6.13 -7.22 -1.91
CA VAL A 38 4.70 -7.22 -2.24
C VAL A 38 4.12 -5.85 -1.92
N ILE A 39 3.47 -5.23 -2.91
CA ILE A 39 2.79 -3.94 -2.73
C ILE A 39 1.29 -4.17 -2.75
N LEU A 40 0.62 -3.89 -1.63
CA LEU A 40 -0.83 -3.92 -1.49
C LEU A 40 -1.41 -2.59 -1.99
N SER A 41 -2.00 -2.65 -3.18
CA SER A 41 -2.64 -1.51 -3.88
C SER A 41 -4.11 -1.78 -4.17
N ILE A 42 -4.82 -2.34 -3.19
CA ILE A 42 -6.25 -2.63 -3.23
C ILE A 42 -6.99 -1.79 -2.18
N PRO A 43 -8.31 -1.55 -2.30
CA PRO A 43 -9.08 -0.90 -1.24
C PRO A 43 -8.89 -1.64 0.09
N LEU A 44 -8.68 -0.89 1.18
CA LEU A 44 -8.34 -1.46 2.50
C LEU A 44 -9.33 -2.54 2.97
N PRO A 45 -10.67 -2.38 2.81
CA PRO A 45 -11.62 -3.43 3.17
C PRO A 45 -11.48 -4.73 2.37
N ALA A 46 -10.97 -4.66 1.14
CA ALA A 46 -10.81 -5.84 0.28
C ALA A 46 -9.70 -6.79 0.78
N ILE A 47 -8.86 -6.35 1.72
CA ILE A 47 -7.81 -7.18 2.34
C ILE A 47 -8.42 -8.38 3.07
N GLN A 48 -9.62 -8.24 3.65
CA GLN A 48 -10.34 -9.35 4.30
C GLN A 48 -10.74 -10.47 3.32
N ALA A 49 -10.85 -10.15 2.03
CA ALA A 49 -11.22 -11.12 1.00
C ALA A 49 -10.01 -11.88 0.44
N LEU A 50 -8.78 -11.54 0.84
CA LEU A 50 -7.59 -12.31 0.47
C LEU A 50 -7.63 -13.69 1.13
N PRO A 51 -7.12 -14.74 0.46
CA PRO A 51 -6.97 -16.04 1.09
C PRO A 51 -6.14 -15.92 2.37
N ALA A 52 -6.63 -16.49 3.48
CA ALA A 52 -5.96 -16.39 4.78
C ALA A 52 -4.55 -17.02 4.78
N ASP A 53 -4.31 -17.98 3.89
CA ASP A 53 -3.04 -18.66 3.69
C ASP A 53 -2.17 -18.01 2.60
N LEU A 54 -2.60 -16.90 1.99
CA LEU A 54 -1.92 -16.29 0.83
C LEU A 54 -0.45 -16.03 1.09
N PHE A 55 -0.14 -15.52 2.29
CA PHE A 55 1.22 -15.18 2.68
C PHE A 55 1.97 -16.33 3.38
N GLY A 56 1.35 -17.50 3.55
CA GLY A 56 1.93 -18.61 4.31
C GLY A 56 3.16 -19.25 3.67
N SER A 57 3.29 -19.16 2.35
CA SER A 57 4.45 -19.65 1.58
C SER A 57 5.44 -18.56 1.21
N VAL A 58 5.17 -17.30 1.54
CA VAL A 58 6.03 -16.16 1.22
C VAL A 58 7.22 -16.15 2.17
N ALA A 59 8.41 -15.84 1.65
CA ALA A 59 9.62 -15.77 2.46
C ALA A 59 9.45 -14.81 3.65
N ALA A 60 9.95 -15.21 4.82
CA ALA A 60 9.72 -14.46 6.07
C ALA A 60 10.29 -13.03 6.02
N ASP A 61 11.33 -12.81 5.22
CA ASP A 61 12.02 -11.53 4.98
C ASP A 61 11.43 -10.71 3.83
N ALA A 62 10.46 -11.24 3.07
CA ALA A 62 9.82 -10.48 1.99
C ALA A 62 9.15 -9.21 2.53
N ILE A 63 9.31 -8.09 1.86
CA ILE A 63 8.80 -6.80 2.33
C ILE A 63 7.34 -6.65 1.88
N VAL A 64 6.43 -6.30 2.80
CA VAL A 64 5.04 -5.96 2.44
C VAL A 64 4.82 -4.47 2.62
N VAL A 65 4.40 -3.80 1.56
CA VAL A 65 4.09 -2.37 1.54
C VAL A 65 2.59 -2.18 1.41
N ASP A 66 1.99 -1.44 2.34
CA ASP A 66 0.59 -1.02 2.28
C ASP A 66 0.50 0.42 1.73
N THR A 67 -0.28 0.58 0.66
CA THR A 67 -0.57 1.88 0.03
C THR A 67 -2.01 2.34 0.27
N GLY A 68 -2.82 1.53 0.95
CA GLY A 68 -4.25 1.78 1.16
C GLY A 68 -4.51 3.03 1.99
N ASN A 69 -5.68 3.62 1.77
CA ASN A 69 -6.27 4.61 2.67
C ASN A 69 -7.67 4.15 3.04
N TYR A 70 -8.10 4.45 4.26
CA TYR A 70 -9.46 4.19 4.72
C TYR A 70 -10.33 5.44 4.61
N TYR A 71 -11.45 5.34 3.89
CA TYR A 71 -12.41 6.45 3.71
C TYR A 71 -13.84 5.99 4.09
N PRO A 72 -14.16 5.93 5.39
CA PRO A 72 -15.51 5.63 5.86
C PRO A 72 -16.50 6.70 5.35
N ASP A 73 -17.78 6.34 5.28
CA ASP A 73 -18.92 7.16 4.80
C ASP A 73 -18.90 7.57 3.31
N MET A 74 -17.73 7.57 2.67
CA MET A 74 -17.56 7.97 1.28
C MET A 74 -17.42 6.79 0.32
N ARG A 75 -16.57 5.82 0.69
CA ARG A 75 -16.18 4.70 -0.19
C ARG A 75 -16.28 3.35 0.52
N ASP A 76 -15.79 3.29 1.76
CA ASP A 76 -15.55 2.03 2.45
C ASP A 76 -16.66 1.70 3.45
N PRO A 77 -16.99 0.42 3.67
CA PRO A 77 -17.75 0.01 4.85
C PRO A 77 -17.00 0.35 6.13
N HIS A 78 -17.77 0.56 7.20
CA HIS A 78 -17.22 0.74 8.54
C HIS A 78 -16.43 -0.49 9.00
N ILE A 79 -15.25 -0.25 9.57
CA ILE A 79 -14.38 -1.27 10.15
C ILE A 79 -14.25 -0.90 11.63
N PRO A 80 -15.03 -1.55 12.52
CA PRO A 80 -15.15 -1.14 13.91
C PRO A 80 -13.82 -0.99 14.62
N GLU A 81 -12.85 -1.89 14.39
CA GLU A 81 -11.56 -1.80 15.05
C GLU A 81 -10.79 -0.53 14.68
N ILE A 82 -10.87 -0.11 13.41
CA ILE A 82 -10.22 1.12 12.92
C ILE A 82 -11.01 2.34 13.43
N ASP A 83 -12.35 2.29 13.38
CA ASP A 83 -13.23 3.34 13.88
C ASP A 83 -13.05 3.59 15.38
N GLU A 84 -12.71 2.54 16.14
CA GLU A 84 -12.40 2.59 17.58
C GLU A 84 -10.93 2.98 17.88
N GLY A 85 -10.13 3.28 16.86
CA GLY A 85 -8.79 3.87 16.99
C GLY A 85 -7.61 2.93 16.71
N MET A 86 -7.83 1.73 16.17
CA MET A 86 -6.73 0.89 15.69
C MET A 86 -6.05 1.55 14.49
N PRO A 87 -4.70 1.66 14.45
CA PRO A 87 -4.01 2.11 13.25
C PRO A 87 -4.28 1.20 12.06
N GLU A 88 -4.58 1.78 10.89
CA GLU A 88 -4.84 1.03 9.65
C GLU A 88 -3.76 -0.02 9.34
N SER A 89 -2.48 0.34 9.44
CA SER A 89 -1.36 -0.58 9.19
C SER A 89 -1.32 -1.75 10.18
N ALA A 90 -1.70 -1.51 11.43
CA ALA A 90 -1.80 -2.57 12.44
C ALA A 90 -2.96 -3.51 12.11
N TRP A 91 -4.09 -2.97 11.66
CA TRP A 91 -5.22 -3.77 11.20
C TRP A 91 -4.85 -4.62 9.97
N VAL A 92 -4.20 -4.04 8.96
CA VAL A 92 -3.73 -4.78 7.77
C VAL A 92 -2.76 -5.87 8.15
N SER A 93 -1.76 -5.56 8.99
CA SER A 93 -0.78 -6.53 9.47
C SER A 93 -1.45 -7.73 10.15
N ARG A 94 -2.51 -7.49 10.93
CA ARG A 94 -3.30 -8.54 11.56
C ARG A 94 -4.05 -9.41 10.55
N GLN A 95 -4.61 -8.83 9.49
CA GLN A 95 -5.34 -9.60 8.47
C GLN A 95 -4.43 -10.56 7.70
N ILE A 96 -3.21 -10.12 7.36
CA ILE A 96 -2.30 -10.90 6.51
C ILE A 96 -1.26 -11.70 7.29
N GLY A 97 -1.16 -11.51 8.61
CA GLY A 97 -0.21 -12.21 9.48
C GLY A 97 1.26 -11.80 9.24
N ARG A 98 1.51 -10.63 8.65
CA ARG A 98 2.87 -10.13 8.33
C ARG A 98 3.02 -8.65 8.71
N PRO A 99 4.23 -8.21 9.09
CA PRO A 99 4.49 -6.78 9.27
C PRO A 99 4.31 -6.04 7.95
N VAL A 100 3.79 -4.81 8.01
CA VAL A 100 3.61 -3.96 6.83
C VAL A 100 4.29 -2.61 7.00
N ILE A 101 4.85 -2.11 5.91
CA ILE A 101 5.39 -0.75 5.81
C ILE A 101 4.33 0.10 5.12
N LYS A 102 3.84 1.15 5.77
CA LYS A 102 2.91 2.08 5.13
C LYS A 102 3.70 3.12 4.33
N ALA A 103 3.47 3.15 3.02
CA ALA A 103 4.16 4.07 2.11
C ALA A 103 3.24 4.45 0.95
N PHE A 104 3.53 5.57 0.30
CA PHE A 104 2.79 6.07 -0.88
C PHE A 104 1.29 6.36 -0.68
N ASN A 105 0.76 6.22 0.53
CA ASN A 105 -0.66 6.45 0.81
C ASN A 105 -1.09 7.92 0.63
N ASN A 106 -0.16 8.87 0.67
CA ASN A 106 -0.43 10.30 0.39
C ASN A 106 -0.12 10.71 -1.06
N VAL A 107 0.35 9.80 -1.90
CA VAL A 107 0.71 10.11 -3.29
C VAL A 107 -0.53 9.96 -4.15
N LEU A 108 -1.05 11.08 -4.68
CA LEU A 108 -2.05 11.04 -5.74
C LEU A 108 -1.49 10.17 -6.87
N ALA A 109 -2.23 9.16 -7.35
CA ALA A 109 -1.78 8.25 -8.41
C ALA A 109 -1.19 8.99 -9.63
N TYR A 110 -1.68 10.21 -9.87
CA TYR A 110 -1.14 11.17 -10.84
C TYR A 110 0.35 11.49 -10.66
N THR A 111 0.84 11.67 -9.44
CA THR A 111 2.24 11.98 -9.15
C THR A 111 3.18 10.81 -9.45
N LEU A 112 2.75 9.56 -9.25
CA LEU A 112 3.55 8.38 -9.65
C LEU A 112 3.61 8.20 -11.17
N ALA A 113 2.51 8.51 -11.87
CA ALA A 113 2.42 8.40 -13.32
C ALA A 113 3.17 9.51 -14.07
N GLU A 114 3.15 10.75 -13.55
CA GLU A 114 3.57 11.94 -14.32
C GLU A 114 4.83 12.64 -13.80
N LEU A 115 5.26 12.37 -12.56
CA LEU A 115 6.38 13.11 -11.92
C LEU A 115 7.59 12.23 -11.60
N GLY A 116 7.71 11.07 -12.25
CA GLY A 116 8.93 10.27 -12.25
C GLY A 116 10.10 11.10 -12.81
N GLN A 117 10.88 11.72 -11.93
CA GLN A 117 12.10 12.41 -12.33
C GLN A 117 13.13 11.35 -12.75
N PRO A 118 13.83 11.51 -13.88
CA PRO A 118 14.97 10.66 -14.19
C PRO A 118 16.00 10.75 -13.05
N GLU A 119 16.64 9.61 -12.76
CA GLU A 119 17.66 9.50 -11.70
C GLU A 119 18.67 10.65 -11.79
N GLY A 120 18.87 11.35 -10.67
CA GLY A 120 19.96 12.33 -10.51
C GLY A 120 19.59 13.74 -10.06
N ARG A 121 18.32 14.06 -9.78
CA ARG A 121 17.98 15.38 -9.20
C ARG A 121 17.62 15.29 -7.74
N LEU A 122 18.63 15.35 -6.87
CA LEU A 122 18.47 15.78 -5.48
C LEU A 122 17.98 17.25 -5.52
N ALA A 123 16.66 17.45 -5.60
CA ALA A 123 16.09 18.73 -5.27
C ALA A 123 16.26 18.92 -3.76
N ALA A 124 17.19 19.80 -3.38
CA ALA A 124 17.30 20.25 -2.01
C ALA A 124 16.03 21.01 -1.62
N SER A 125 15.01 20.29 -1.13
CA SER A 125 13.89 20.92 -0.44
C SER A 125 14.39 21.45 0.92
N PRO A 126 14.05 22.68 1.30
CA PRO A 126 14.50 23.27 2.55
C PRO A 126 13.84 22.52 3.70
N SER A 127 14.70 21.89 4.48
CA SER A 127 14.41 21.10 5.67
C SER A 127 13.91 22.04 6.80
N PRO A 128 12.63 21.99 7.25
CA PRO A 128 12.09 22.88 8.31
C PRO A 128 12.74 22.74 9.69
N TRP A 129 13.66 21.79 9.87
CA TRP A 129 14.34 21.52 11.14
C TRP A 129 15.68 22.27 11.27
N ARG A 130 16.04 23.13 10.31
CA ARG A 130 17.19 24.04 10.43
C ARG A 130 16.84 25.22 11.35
N GLY A 131 16.75 24.95 12.65
CA GLY A 131 16.52 25.96 13.68
C GLY A 131 16.71 25.48 15.12
N MET A 132 16.77 24.17 15.38
CA MET A 132 16.91 23.63 16.74
C MET A 132 18.31 23.08 16.98
N THR A 133 19.30 23.96 16.97
CA THR A 133 20.54 23.74 17.74
C THR A 133 20.75 24.96 18.62
N GLY A 134 20.30 24.85 19.87
CA GLY A 134 20.76 25.75 20.93
C GLY A 134 22.28 25.60 21.07
N ALA A 135 23.00 26.71 20.99
CA ALA A 135 24.43 26.76 21.28
C ALA A 135 24.65 26.69 22.80
N PRO A 136 25.69 25.99 23.29
CA PRO A 136 26.07 26.01 24.70
C PRO A 136 26.70 27.38 25.04
N GLY A 137 26.43 27.83 26.27
CA GLY A 137 26.64 29.21 26.72
C GLY A 137 28.09 29.73 26.74
N LYS A 138 28.19 31.02 27.06
CA LYS A 138 29.43 31.66 27.51
C LYS A 138 29.13 32.62 28.67
N SER A 139 29.93 32.43 29.73
CA SER A 139 30.20 33.26 30.93
C SER A 139 29.03 33.78 31.75
#